data_AF-A0A3D8PZE9-F1
#
_entry.id   AF-A0A3D8PZE9-F1
#
_cell.length_a   1.000
_cell.length_b   1.000
_cell.length_c   1.000
_cell.angle_alpha   90.00
_cell.angle_beta   90.00
_cell.angle_gamma   90.00
#
_symmetry.space_group_name_H-M   'P 1'
#
loop_
_entity.id
_entity.type
_entity.pdbx_description
1 polymer ?
#
loop_
_entity_poly.entity_id
_entity_poly.type
_entity_poly.pdbx_seq_one_letter_code
_entity_poly.pdbx_strand_id
1 'polypeptide(L)'
;MNPVELLLSSLGACQSIGTRTYAKKFEINIQNFWVELEGDIDLDGFLGKSDVRPSFSDIRKFHIETDASEEKVQKYKEFIEAHCPVGDTIANQFNLVSSKVVVENPDI
;
A
#
# COMPACT_ATOMS: atom_id res chain seq x y z
N MET A 1 0.85 10.88 -12.77
CA MET A 1 1.45 9.86 -11.91
C MET A 1 2.76 10.40 -11.36
N ASN A 2 2.78 10.70 -10.06
CA ASN A 2 3.95 11.13 -9.29
C ASN A 2 4.42 9.98 -8.37
N PRO A 3 5.55 10.12 -7.63
CA PRO A 3 6.07 9.04 -6.79
C PRO A 3 5.13 8.53 -5.70
N VAL A 4 4.32 9.40 -5.08
CA VAL A 4 3.38 8.97 -4.03
C VAL A 4 2.15 8.28 -4.62
N GLU A 5 1.72 8.68 -5.84
CA GLU A 5 0.71 7.97 -6.62
C GLU A 5 1.21 6.58 -7.08
N LEU A 6 2.51 6.44 -7.40
CA LEU A 6 3.13 5.13 -7.68
C LEU A 6 3.15 4.23 -6.44
N LEU A 7 3.37 4.80 -5.24
CA LEU A 7 3.28 4.06 -3.99
C LEU A 7 1.86 3.52 -3.76
N LEU A 8 0.83 4.37 -3.93
CA LEU A 8 -0.57 3.91 -3.86
C LEU A 8 -0.84 2.83 -4.90
N SER A 9 -0.42 3.03 -6.15
CA SER A 9 -0.58 2.03 -7.22
C SER A 9 0.08 0.69 -6.86
N SER A 10 1.24 0.73 -6.20
CA SER A 10 1.96 -0.47 -5.73
C SER A 10 1.19 -1.19 -4.62
N LEU A 11 0.57 -0.45 -3.69
CA LEU A 11 -0.29 -1.03 -2.66
C LEU A 11 -1.50 -1.72 -3.28
N GLY A 12 -2.20 -1.06 -4.20
CA GLY A 12 -3.37 -1.62 -4.88
C GLY A 12 -3.02 -2.86 -5.71
N ALA A 13 -1.86 -2.86 -6.38
CA ALA A 13 -1.36 -4.04 -7.08
C ALA A 13 -1.05 -5.20 -6.12
N CYS A 14 -0.40 -4.93 -4.98
CA CYS A 14 -0.12 -5.95 -3.96
C CYS A 14 -1.41 -6.60 -3.45
N GLN A 15 -2.41 -5.78 -3.09
CA GLN A 15 -3.71 -6.27 -2.64
C GLN A 15 -4.40 -7.09 -3.73
N SER A 16 -4.38 -6.63 -4.98
CA SER A 16 -4.96 -7.35 -6.13
C SER A 16 -4.36 -8.74 -6.32
N ILE A 17 -3.03 -8.84 -6.21
CA ILE A 17 -2.31 -10.11 -6.29
C ILE A 17 -2.70 -11.00 -5.11
N GLY A 18 -2.70 -10.46 -3.89
CA GLY A 18 -3.08 -11.20 -2.68
C GLY A 18 -4.49 -11.76 -2.77
N THR A 19 -5.45 -10.93 -3.17
CA THR A 19 -6.83 -11.31 -3.47
C THR A 19 -6.85 -12.49 -4.44
N ARG A 20 -6.32 -12.34 -5.66
CA ARG A 20 -6.39 -13.43 -6.64
C ARG A 20 -5.67 -14.71 -6.19
N THR A 21 -4.56 -14.57 -5.47
CA THR A 21 -3.74 -15.69 -4.97
C THR A 21 -4.50 -16.52 -3.93
N TYR A 22 -5.16 -15.87 -2.98
CA TYR A 22 -5.80 -16.56 -1.85
C TYR A 22 -7.28 -16.90 -2.06
N ALA A 23 -7.88 -16.48 -3.18
CA ALA A 23 -9.30 -16.72 -3.47
C ALA A 23 -9.71 -18.20 -3.34
N LYS A 24 -8.92 -19.12 -3.91
CA LYS A 24 -9.17 -20.56 -3.82
C LYS A 24 -9.04 -21.10 -2.40
N LYS A 25 -8.05 -20.64 -1.64
CA LYS A 25 -7.81 -21.07 -0.25
C LYS A 25 -8.99 -20.74 0.65
N PHE A 26 -9.64 -19.60 0.40
CA PHE A 26 -10.80 -19.15 1.15
C PHE A 26 -12.12 -19.56 0.49
N GLU A 27 -12.10 -20.29 -0.63
CA GLU A 27 -13.30 -20.68 -1.39
C GLU A 27 -14.19 -19.46 -1.70
N ILE A 28 -13.57 -18.38 -2.16
CA ILE A 28 -14.26 -17.17 -2.60
C ILE A 28 -14.28 -17.13 -4.12
N ASN A 29 -15.48 -17.03 -4.68
CA ASN A 29 -15.69 -16.82 -6.10
C ASN A 29 -15.71 -15.32 -6.39
N ILE A 30 -14.61 -14.81 -6.95
CA ILE A 30 -14.46 -13.40 -7.30
C ILE A 30 -15.09 -13.18 -8.68
N GLN A 31 -16.20 -12.44 -8.73
CA GLN A 31 -16.88 -12.09 -9.98
C GLN A 31 -16.24 -10.86 -10.61
N ASN A 32 -15.98 -9.85 -9.78
CA ASN A 32 -15.29 -8.63 -10.16
C ASN A 32 -14.45 -8.11 -8.99
N PHE A 33 -13.39 -7.38 -9.30
CA PHE A 33 -12.47 -6.86 -8.31
C PHE A 33 -11.77 -5.60 -8.81
N TRP A 34 -11.78 -4.54 -8.00
CA TRP A 34 -11.01 -3.33 -8.27
C TRP A 34 -10.58 -2.66 -6.98
N VAL A 35 -9.50 -1.88 -7.07
CA VAL A 35 -8.98 -1.10 -5.96
C VAL A 35 -9.03 0.36 -6.36
N GLU A 36 -9.74 1.15 -5.57
CA GLU A 36 -9.59 2.60 -5.55
C GLU A 36 -8.72 2.93 -4.35
N LEU A 37 -7.73 3.81 -4.51
CA LEU A 37 -6.93 4.26 -3.38
C LEU A 37 -6.93 5.78 -3.37
N GLU A 38 -7.20 6.32 -2.20
CA GLU A 38 -7.13 7.74 -1.90
C GLU A 38 -6.26 7.92 -0.66
N GLY A 39 -5.39 8.92 -0.67
CA GLY A 39 -4.58 9.24 0.49
C GLY A 39 -4.33 10.73 0.63
N ASP A 40 -4.26 11.19 1.88
CA ASP A 40 -4.04 12.59 2.24
C ASP A 40 -2.58 12.82 2.60
N ILE A 41 -1.98 13.91 2.10
CA ILE A 41 -0.60 14.29 2.40
C ILE A 41 -0.52 15.79 2.68
N ASP A 42 0.13 16.14 3.79
CA ASP A 42 0.50 17.53 4.08
C ASP A 42 1.90 17.80 3.51
N LEU A 43 1.95 18.66 2.50
CA LEU A 43 3.19 19.00 1.80
C LEU A 43 4.08 19.95 2.59
N ASP A 44 3.60 20.60 3.65
CA ASP A 44 4.41 21.52 4.44
C ASP A 44 5.60 20.80 5.11
N GLY A 45 5.44 19.52 5.45
CA GLY A 45 6.53 18.68 5.95
C GLY A 45 7.61 18.42 4.89
N PHE A 46 7.20 18.16 3.64
CA PHE A 46 8.13 17.98 2.52
C PHE A 46 8.83 19.30 2.15
N LEU A 47 8.12 20.42 2.26
CA LEU A 47 8.63 21.76 1.95
C LEU A 47 9.42 22.39 3.11
N GLY A 48 9.57 21.71 4.25
CA GLY A 48 10.29 22.21 5.42
C GLY A 48 9.63 23.41 6.10
N LYS A 49 8.30 23.57 5.96
CA LYS A 49 7.52 24.66 6.55
C LYS A 49 6.90 24.31 7.90
N SER A 50 6.79 23.02 8.21
CA SER A 50 6.19 22.47 9.44
C SER A 50 6.89 21.16 9.81
N ASP A 51 6.79 20.75 11.08
CA ASP A 51 7.30 19.48 11.60
C ASP A 51 6.37 18.28 11.30
N VAL A 52 5.32 18.49 10.48
CA VAL A 52 4.43 17.41 10.04
C VAL A 52 5.21 16.36 9.26
N ARG A 53 4.91 15.08 9.49
CA ARG A 53 5.56 13.98 8.80
C ARG A 53 5.23 14.06 7.29
N PRO A 54 6.22 14.03 6.38
CA PRO A 54 6.00 14.10 4.93
C PRO A 54 5.57 12.74 4.36
N SER A 55 4.50 12.16 4.91
CA SER A 55 3.93 10.87 4.51
C SER A 55 2.42 10.97 4.38
N PHE A 56 1.79 9.95 3.79
CA PHE A 56 0.34 9.82 3.88
C PHE A 56 -0.12 9.76 5.34
N SER A 57 -1.21 10.45 5.68
CA SER A 57 -1.87 10.32 7.00
C SER A 57 -2.81 9.13 7.02
N ASP A 58 -3.58 8.97 5.94
CA ASP A 58 -4.62 7.96 5.80
C ASP A 58 -4.63 7.46 4.35
N ILE A 59 -4.91 6.16 4.17
CA ILE A 59 -5.15 5.54 2.86
C ILE A 59 -6.44 4.73 2.96
N ARG A 60 -7.32 4.82 1.96
CA ARG A 60 -8.68 4.24 2.00
C ARG A 60 -9.01 3.37 0.78
N LYS A 61 -9.81 2.31 1.04
CA LYS A 61 -10.68 1.48 0.14
C LYS A 61 -10.13 0.16 -0.46
N PHE A 62 -11.08 -0.70 -0.83
CA PHE A 62 -10.99 -1.98 -1.56
C PHE A 62 -12.42 -2.39 -1.99
N HIS A 63 -12.62 -2.90 -3.21
CA HIS A 63 -13.94 -3.33 -3.71
C HIS A 63 -13.91 -4.75 -4.29
N ILE A 64 -14.86 -5.59 -3.89
CA ILE A 64 -15.01 -6.96 -4.38
C ILE A 64 -16.47 -7.30 -4.63
N GLU A 65 -16.76 -7.91 -5.77
CA GLU A 65 -18.05 -8.52 -6.08
C GLU A 65 -17.93 -10.05 -5.96
N THR A 66 -18.75 -10.64 -5.10
CA THR A 66 -18.73 -12.08 -4.80
C THR A 66 -20.08 -12.52 -4.23
N ASP A 67 -20.35 -13.82 -4.31
CA ASP A 67 -21.50 -14.50 -3.70
C ASP A 67 -21.23 -14.96 -2.25
N ALA A 68 -20.01 -14.76 -1.75
CA ALA A 68 -19.64 -15.08 -0.38
C ALA A 68 -20.34 -14.15 0.64
N SER A 69 -20.58 -14.67 1.85
CA SER A 69 -21.13 -13.86 2.95
C SER A 69 -20.17 -12.74 3.37
N GLU A 70 -20.72 -11.64 3.85
CA GLU A 70 -19.95 -10.48 4.32
C GLU A 70 -18.90 -10.85 5.37
N GLU A 71 -19.25 -11.69 6.35
CA GLU A 71 -18.32 -12.19 7.36
C GLU A 71 -17.13 -12.95 6.74
N LYS A 72 -17.38 -13.75 5.71
CA LYS A 72 -16.35 -14.51 5.00
C LYS A 72 -15.43 -13.57 4.21
N VAL A 73 -16.01 -12.59 3.54
CA VAL A 73 -15.27 -11.55 2.80
C VAL A 73 -14.41 -10.72 3.74
N GLN A 74 -14.92 -10.37 4.91
CA GLN A 74 -14.19 -9.60 5.91
C GLN A 74 -12.97 -10.36 6.44
N LYS A 75 -13.12 -11.63 6.84
CA LYS A 75 -11.99 -12.48 7.26
C LYS A 75 -10.94 -12.65 6.16
N TYR A 76 -11.40 -12.76 4.92
CA TYR A 76 -10.53 -12.86 3.77
C TYR A 76 -9.75 -11.58 3.49
N LYS A 77 -10.41 -10.42 3.57
CA LYS A 77 -9.78 -9.09 3.47
C LYS A 77 -8.70 -8.92 4.53
N GLU A 78 -9.02 -9.21 5.79
CA GLU A 78 -8.07 -9.14 6.91
C GLU A 78 -6.85 -10.03 6.68
N PHE A 79 -7.07 -11.25 6.16
CA PHE A 79 -5.96 -12.14 5.81
C PHE A 79 -5.07 -11.54 4.71
N ILE A 80 -5.65 -10.98 3.64
CA ILE A 80 -4.88 -10.36 2.54
C ILE A 80 -4.08 -9.17 3.06
N GLU A 81 -4.69 -8.29 3.85
CA GLU A 81 -4.03 -7.10 4.40
C GLU A 81 -2.87 -7.49 5.31
N ALA A 82 -3.06 -8.50 6.17
CA ALA A 82 -2.01 -9.01 7.05
C ALA A 82 -0.83 -9.70 6.31
N HIS A 83 -1.01 -10.07 5.04
CA HIS A 83 0.02 -10.75 4.23
C HIS A 83 0.49 -9.93 3.02
N CYS A 84 0.02 -8.69 2.84
CA CYS A 84 0.48 -7.84 1.75
C CYS A 84 1.82 -7.18 2.14
N PRO A 85 2.95 -7.51 1.46
CA PRO A 85 4.26 -6.95 1.80
C PRO A 85 4.31 -5.42 1.65
N VAL A 86 3.61 -4.85 0.67
CA VAL A 86 3.57 -3.39 0.48
C VAL A 86 2.78 -2.71 1.60
N GLY A 87 1.65 -3.31 2.00
CA GLY A 87 0.85 -2.82 3.12
C GLY A 87 1.63 -2.84 4.44
N ASP A 88 2.33 -3.94 4.71
CA ASP A 88 3.20 -4.07 5.88
C ASP A 88 4.33 -3.03 5.89
N THR A 89 4.99 -2.82 4.75
CA THR A 89 6.04 -1.81 4.59
C THR A 89 5.53 -0.38 4.87
N ILE A 90 4.29 -0.08 4.52
CA ILE A 90 3.69 1.24 4.75
C ILE A 90 3.24 1.42 6.20
N ALA A 91 2.63 0.39 6.78
CA ALA A 91 2.00 0.45 8.10
C ALA A 91 2.99 0.31 9.27
N ASN A 92 4.12 -0.37 9.05
CA ASN A 92 5.08 -0.71 10.09
C ASN A 92 6.44 -0.02 9.92
N GLN A 93 7.17 0.10 11.02
CA GLN A 93 8.55 0.56 10.98
C GLN A 93 9.47 -0.56 10.47
N PHE A 94 10.38 -0.19 9.58
CA PHE A 94 11.44 -1.05 9.09
C PHE A 94 12.76 -0.29 9.06
N ASN A 95 13.87 -1.02 9.06
CA ASN A 95 15.20 -0.42 9.03
C ASN A 95 15.57 -0.03 7.60
N LEU A 96 15.32 1.22 7.24
CA LEU A 96 15.85 1.81 6.01
C LEU A 96 17.31 2.23 6.25
N VAL A 97 18.25 1.40 5.77
CA VAL A 97 19.69 1.69 5.91
C VAL A 97 20.15 2.57 4.76
N SER A 98 20.48 3.82 5.07
CA SER A 98 21.12 4.71 4.10
C SER A 98 22.60 4.35 3.97
N SER A 99 23.07 4.23 2.73
CA SER A 99 24.51 4.14 2.46
C SER A 99 25.16 5.50 2.68
N LYS A 100 26.45 5.51 3.04
CA LYS A 100 27.21 6.76 3.09
C LYS A 100 27.15 7.45 1.72
N VAL A 101 27.01 8.77 1.74
CA VAL A 101 27.07 9.58 0.51
C VAL A 101 28.43 9.36 -0.13
N VAL A 102 28.43 8.86 -1.37
CA VAL A 102 29.62 8.82 -2.20
C VAL A 102 29.67 10.15 -2.95
N VAL A 103 30.63 10.99 -2.58
CA VAL A 103 30.90 12.23 -3.31
C VAL A 103 31.89 11.89 -4.42
N GLU A 104 31.40 11.73 -5.64
CA GLU A 104 32.24 11.66 -6.82
C GLU A 104 32.59 13.08 -7.25
N ASN A 105 33.87 13.44 -7.14
CA ASN A 105 34.37 14.73 -7.61
C ASN A 105 34.88 14.52 -9.05
N PRO A 106 34.24 15.09 -10.08
CA PRO A 106 34.65 14.89 -11.48
C PRO A 106 35.99 15.57 -11.84
N ASP A 107 36.59 16.34 -10.93
CA ASP A 107 37.75 17.20 -11.16
C ASP A 107 39.03 16.78 -10.39
N ILE A 108 39.16 15.51 -9.98
CA ILE A 108 40.44 14.91 -9.53
C ILE A 108 40.75 13.68 -10.38
#